data_AF-A0A914CEK5-F1
#
_entry.id   AF-A0A914CEK5-F1
#
_cell.length_a   1.000
_cell.length_b   1.000
_cell.length_c   1.000
_cell.angle_alpha   90.00
_cell.angle_beta   90.00
_cell.angle_gamma   90.00
#
_symmetry.space_group_name_H-M   'P 1'
#
loop_
_entity.id
_entity.type
_entity.pdbx_description
1 polymer ?
#
loop_
_entity_poly.entity_id
_entity_poly.type
_entity_poly.pdbx_seq_one_letter_code
_entity_poly.pdbx_strand_id
1 'polypeptide(L)'
;MRDFGSQSNQQNRGLNIRSKCKEVRDILNKITPSTFEDLKNEFISLKLYEDESTLPMIVDLIFDKIVTKPKFLVNLYSTLCKVQTEEEQKVQNSTRPFRQAMIKKCQVAFERATNNSTEAIESTKKEIDEEAMKEEKDKKKLKELQERLEELQGKEKRLMFGTIRQLVDAVR
;
A
#
# COMPACT_ATOMS: atom_id res chain seq x y z
N MET A 1 -9.17 39.70 19.60
CA MET A 1 -10.15 38.93 18.79
C MET A 1 -9.62 37.51 18.65
N ARG A 2 -10.37 36.50 19.11
CA ARG A 2 -9.97 35.09 18.96
C ARG A 2 -10.43 34.57 17.60
N ASP A 3 -9.56 33.82 16.95
CA ASP A 3 -9.62 33.35 15.57
C ASP A 3 -10.58 32.16 15.40
N PHE A 4 -11.89 32.41 15.57
CA PHE A 4 -12.95 31.38 15.48
C PHE A 4 -13.18 30.86 14.05
N GLY A 5 -12.76 31.60 13.02
CA GLY A 5 -12.88 31.21 11.62
C GLY A 5 -11.89 30.10 11.19
N SER A 6 -10.72 30.06 11.81
CA SER A 6 -9.67 29.08 11.48
C SER A 6 -9.96 27.68 12.04
N GLN A 7 -10.54 27.60 13.24
CA GLN A 7 -10.86 26.32 13.90
C GLN A 7 -12.06 25.59 13.27
N SER A 8 -13.09 26.33 12.88
CA SER A 8 -14.30 25.80 12.23
C SER A 8 -13.99 25.24 10.84
N ASN A 9 -13.09 25.89 10.08
CA ASN A 9 -12.67 25.42 8.76
C ASN A 9 -11.77 24.18 8.84
N GLN A 10 -10.89 24.08 9.85
CA GLN A 10 -10.07 22.89 10.09
C GLN A 10 -10.90 21.68 10.57
N GLN A 11 -11.87 21.89 11.48
CA GLN A 11 -12.77 20.82 11.91
C GLN A 11 -13.63 20.28 10.76
N ASN A 12 -14.16 21.16 9.91
CA ASN A 12 -14.99 20.76 8.77
C ASN A 12 -14.18 19.96 7.72
N ARG A 13 -12.92 20.36 7.46
CA ARG A 13 -11.99 19.57 6.62
C ARG A 13 -11.71 18.19 7.21
N GLY A 14 -11.46 18.11 8.52
CA GLY A 14 -11.22 16.83 9.19
C GLY A 14 -12.41 15.87 9.12
N LEU A 15 -13.64 16.40 9.18
CA LEU A 15 -14.87 15.61 9.03
C LEU A 15 -15.05 15.10 7.58
N ASN A 16 -14.80 15.94 6.58
CA ASN A 16 -14.86 15.56 5.17
C ASN A 16 -13.89 14.42 4.83
N ILE A 17 -12.63 14.52 5.29
CA ILE A 17 -11.62 13.48 5.13
C ILE A 17 -12.10 12.14 5.72
N ARG A 18 -12.65 12.17 6.95
CA ARG A 18 -13.15 10.94 7.61
C ARG A 18 -14.31 10.31 6.84
N SER A 19 -15.23 11.11 6.30
CA SER A 19 -16.34 10.61 5.48
C SER A 19 -15.83 9.90 4.24
N LYS A 20 -14.98 10.58 3.45
CA LYS A 20 -14.40 10.00 2.22
C LYS A 20 -13.61 8.72 2.51
N CYS A 21 -12.78 8.69 3.56
CA CYS A 21 -12.06 7.48 3.95
C CYS A 21 -13.01 6.34 4.37
N LYS A 22 -14.16 6.66 4.97
CA LYS A 22 -15.17 5.65 5.33
C LYS A 22 -15.83 5.08 4.07
N GLU A 23 -16.27 5.93 3.15
CA GLU A 23 -16.88 5.52 1.88
C GLU A 23 -15.94 4.62 1.07
N VAL A 24 -14.68 5.04 0.90
CA VAL A 24 -13.66 4.21 0.24
C VAL A 24 -13.50 2.87 0.94
N ARG A 25 -13.44 2.84 2.28
CA ARG A 25 -13.31 1.58 3.03
C ARG A 25 -14.50 0.64 2.80
N ASP A 26 -15.70 1.19 2.80
CA ASP A 26 -16.94 0.43 2.65
C ASP A 26 -17.01 -0.21 1.25
N ILE A 27 -16.65 0.55 0.20
CA ILE A 27 -16.49 0.04 -1.16
C ILE A 27 -15.47 -1.11 -1.18
N LEU A 28 -14.25 -0.85 -0.70
CA LEU A 28 -13.17 -1.84 -0.77
C LEU A 28 -13.44 -3.12 0.02
N ASN A 29 -14.28 -3.05 1.07
CA ASN A 29 -14.71 -4.21 1.84
C ASN A 29 -15.71 -5.09 1.10
N LYS A 30 -16.54 -4.50 0.23
CA LYS A 30 -17.64 -5.17 -0.48
C LYS A 30 -17.23 -5.70 -1.86
N ILE A 31 -16.00 -5.43 -2.33
CA ILE A 31 -15.52 -5.88 -3.64
C ILE A 31 -15.45 -7.40 -3.70
N THR A 32 -16.18 -7.93 -4.67
CA THR A 32 -16.16 -9.30 -5.16
C THR A 32 -16.30 -9.27 -6.68
N PRO A 33 -16.05 -10.36 -7.41
CA PRO A 33 -16.26 -10.38 -8.87
C PRO A 33 -17.70 -9.99 -9.27
N SER A 34 -18.71 -10.37 -8.50
CA SER A 34 -20.12 -10.08 -8.80
C SER A 34 -20.54 -8.65 -8.48
N THR A 35 -19.92 -8.01 -7.48
CA THR A 35 -20.24 -6.62 -7.06
C THR A 35 -19.32 -5.58 -7.71
N PHE A 36 -18.35 -6.01 -8.52
CA PHE A 36 -17.26 -5.16 -8.98
C PHE A 36 -17.74 -3.97 -9.82
N GLU A 37 -18.61 -4.22 -10.80
CA GLU A 37 -19.05 -3.17 -11.74
C GLU A 37 -19.79 -2.03 -11.04
N ASP A 38 -20.71 -2.35 -10.12
CA ASP A 38 -21.46 -1.35 -9.36
C ASP A 38 -20.54 -0.55 -8.44
N LEU A 39 -19.68 -1.25 -7.67
CA LEU A 39 -18.74 -0.63 -6.75
C LEU A 39 -17.65 0.18 -7.45
N LYS A 40 -17.30 -0.19 -8.68
CA LYS A 40 -16.38 0.58 -9.54
C LYS A 40 -16.97 1.92 -9.91
N ASN A 41 -18.23 1.96 -10.32
CA ASN A 41 -18.91 3.20 -10.65
C ASN A 41 -19.06 4.10 -9.42
N GLU A 42 -19.40 3.51 -8.26
CA GLU A 42 -19.43 4.22 -6.98
C GLU A 42 -18.04 4.82 -6.65
N PHE A 43 -16.97 4.03 -6.76
CA PHE A 43 -15.61 4.48 -6.49
C PHE A 43 -15.18 5.65 -7.38
N ILE A 44 -15.45 5.56 -8.69
CA ILE A 44 -15.18 6.62 -9.66
C ILE A 44 -15.90 7.92 -9.28
N SER A 45 -17.17 7.80 -8.86
CA SER A 45 -18.00 8.95 -8.51
C SER A 45 -17.47 9.76 -7.31
N LEU A 46 -16.61 9.16 -6.48
CA LEU A 46 -15.95 9.86 -5.36
C LEU A 46 -14.91 10.88 -5.81
N LYS A 47 -14.45 10.80 -7.07
CA LYS A 47 -13.48 11.73 -7.69
C LYS A 47 -12.33 12.09 -6.74
N LEU A 48 -11.63 11.05 -6.27
CA LEU A 48 -10.58 11.16 -5.25
C LEU A 48 -9.49 12.19 -5.58
N TYR A 49 -9.28 12.47 -6.87
CA TYR A 49 -8.31 13.42 -7.39
C TYR A 49 -8.70 14.90 -7.20
N GLU A 50 -9.96 15.24 -6.87
CA GLU A 50 -10.39 16.64 -6.70
C GLU A 50 -9.85 17.29 -5.42
N ASP A 51 -9.52 16.49 -4.39
CA ASP A 51 -9.02 16.99 -3.11
C ASP A 51 -7.71 16.28 -2.73
N GLU A 52 -6.59 16.88 -3.18
CA GLU A 52 -5.25 16.35 -2.96
C GLU A 52 -4.90 16.16 -1.47
N SER A 53 -5.52 16.94 -0.57
CA SER A 53 -5.26 16.85 0.86
C SER A 53 -5.75 15.54 1.50
N THR A 54 -6.72 14.88 0.86
CA THR A 54 -7.27 13.59 1.30
C THR A 54 -6.47 12.39 0.79
N LEU A 55 -5.73 12.58 -0.32
CA LEU A 55 -5.09 11.50 -1.05
C LEU A 55 -4.11 10.67 -0.22
N PRO A 56 -3.25 11.22 0.66
CA PRO A 56 -2.33 10.41 1.44
C PRO A 56 -3.05 9.32 2.27
N MET A 57 -4.12 9.69 2.96
CA MET A 57 -4.90 8.75 3.78
C MET A 57 -5.70 7.75 2.95
N ILE A 58 -6.25 8.19 1.82
CA ILE A 58 -7.05 7.34 0.94
C ILE A 58 -6.15 6.32 0.22
N VAL A 59 -5.00 6.76 -0.28
CA VAL A 59 -4.00 5.89 -0.93
C VAL A 59 -3.42 4.89 0.06
N ASP A 60 -3.13 5.30 1.29
CA ASP A 60 -2.71 4.37 2.35
C ASP A 60 -3.75 3.28 2.57
N LEU A 61 -5.02 3.66 2.68
CA LEU A 61 -6.13 2.73 2.90
C LEU A 61 -6.29 1.75 1.73
N ILE A 62 -6.25 2.24 0.50
CA ILE A 62 -6.30 1.40 -0.71
C ILE A 62 -5.10 0.44 -0.71
N PHE A 63 -3.89 0.95 -0.53
CA PHE A 63 -2.66 0.15 -0.58
C PHE A 63 -2.68 -0.97 0.46
N ASP A 64 -2.95 -0.64 1.73
CA ASP A 64 -3.00 -1.60 2.83
C ASP A 64 -4.07 -2.67 2.58
N LYS A 65 -5.19 -2.26 1.99
CA LYS A 65 -6.25 -3.20 1.62
C LYS A 65 -5.80 -4.15 0.51
N ILE A 66 -4.99 -3.71 -0.45
CA ILE A 66 -4.59 -4.53 -1.59
C ILE A 66 -3.49 -5.52 -1.21
N VAL A 67 -2.46 -5.07 -0.47
CA VAL A 67 -1.33 -5.94 -0.08
C VAL A 67 -1.74 -7.07 0.88
N THR A 68 -2.86 -6.91 1.57
CA THR A 68 -3.43 -7.94 2.47
C THR A 68 -4.37 -8.93 1.77
N LYS A 69 -4.70 -8.70 0.49
CA LYS A 69 -5.66 -9.54 -0.24
C LYS A 69 -4.98 -10.72 -0.93
N PRO A 70 -5.69 -11.85 -1.10
CA PRO A 70 -5.25 -12.92 -1.98
C PRO A 70 -4.96 -12.41 -3.40
N LYS A 71 -3.91 -12.95 -4.03
CA LYS A 71 -3.45 -12.54 -5.37
C LYS A 71 -4.55 -12.45 -6.43
N PHE A 72 -5.48 -13.40 -6.44
CA PHE A 72 -6.55 -13.44 -7.44
C PHE A 72 -7.53 -12.24 -7.33
N LEU A 73 -7.64 -11.62 -6.15
CA LEU A 73 -8.46 -10.43 -5.96
C LEU A 73 -7.72 -9.13 -6.30
N VAL A 74 -6.38 -9.12 -6.28
CA VAL A 74 -5.56 -7.93 -6.56
C VAL A 74 -5.91 -7.33 -7.91
N ASN A 75 -6.19 -8.16 -8.93
CA ASN A 75 -6.62 -7.70 -10.25
C ASN A 75 -7.81 -6.74 -10.21
N LEU A 76 -8.81 -7.00 -9.36
CA LEU A 76 -10.00 -6.15 -9.23
C LEU A 76 -9.60 -4.78 -8.67
N TYR A 77 -8.81 -4.76 -7.60
CA TYR A 77 -8.38 -3.51 -6.98
C TYR A 77 -7.42 -2.71 -7.86
N SER A 78 -6.49 -3.36 -8.55
CA SER A 78 -5.62 -2.70 -9.54
C SER A 78 -6.44 -2.08 -10.67
N THR A 79 -7.50 -2.76 -11.11
CA THR A 79 -8.43 -2.20 -12.12
C THR A 79 -9.16 -0.97 -11.60
N LEU A 80 -9.55 -0.92 -10.31
CA LEU A 80 -10.11 0.31 -9.70
C LEU A 80 -9.13 1.49 -9.72
N CYS A 81 -7.88 1.24 -9.33
CA CYS A 81 -6.85 2.27 -9.36
C CYS A 81 -6.60 2.78 -10.79
N LYS A 82 -6.65 1.87 -11.78
CA LYS A 82 -6.52 2.20 -13.19
C LYS A 82 -7.65 3.12 -13.66
N VAL A 83 -8.91 2.72 -13.47
CA VAL A 83 -10.05 3.53 -13.94
C VAL A 83 -10.10 4.88 -13.25
N GLN A 84 -9.76 4.98 -11.96
CA GLN A 84 -9.66 6.26 -11.27
C GLN A 84 -8.61 7.20 -11.90
N THR A 85 -7.48 6.62 -12.33
CA THR A 85 -6.42 7.35 -13.03
C THR A 85 -6.87 7.78 -14.44
N GLU A 86 -7.67 6.96 -15.12
CA GLU A 86 -8.25 7.28 -16.43
C GLU A 86 -9.29 8.40 -16.32
N GLU A 87 -10.13 8.42 -15.29
CA GLU A 87 -11.09 9.51 -15.05
C GLU A 87 -10.38 10.82 -14.71
N GLU A 88 -9.33 10.74 -13.90
CA GLU A 88 -8.46 11.88 -13.60
C GLU A 88 -7.80 12.47 -14.87
N GLN A 89 -7.46 11.64 -15.86
CA GLN A 89 -6.88 12.11 -17.14
C GLN A 89 -7.88 12.89 -18.00
N LYS A 90 -9.19 12.65 -17.85
CA LYS A 90 -10.23 13.36 -18.61
C LYS A 90 -10.41 14.81 -18.14
N VAL A 91 -9.90 15.15 -16.96
CA VAL A 91 -9.95 16.52 -16.42
C VAL A 91 -8.98 17.41 -17.20
N GLN A 92 -9.47 18.53 -17.73
CA GLN A 92 -8.63 19.50 -18.42
C GLN A 92 -7.53 20.03 -17.49
N ASN A 93 -6.28 20.09 -17.97
CA ASN A 93 -5.11 20.50 -17.20
C ASN A 93 -4.84 19.63 -15.95
N SER A 94 -5.26 18.37 -15.96
CA SER A 94 -5.05 17.43 -14.84
C SER A 94 -3.58 17.32 -14.46
N THR A 95 -3.27 17.56 -13.18
CA THR A 95 -1.96 17.33 -12.56
C THR A 95 -1.73 15.86 -12.20
N ARG A 96 -2.74 15.00 -12.41
CA ARG A 96 -2.74 13.56 -12.06
C ARG A 96 -2.39 13.26 -10.58
N PRO A 97 -2.97 13.98 -9.59
CA PRO A 97 -2.55 13.84 -8.19
C PRO A 97 -2.80 12.46 -7.57
N PHE A 98 -3.89 11.76 -7.89
CA PHE A 98 -4.16 10.40 -7.42
C PHE A 98 -3.09 9.43 -7.91
N ARG A 99 -2.76 9.47 -9.20
CA ARG A 99 -1.67 8.66 -9.76
C ARG A 99 -0.35 8.94 -9.07
N GLN A 100 0.02 10.22 -8.92
CA GLN A 100 1.28 10.59 -8.28
C GLN A 100 1.36 10.07 -6.84
N ALA A 101 0.27 10.20 -6.08
CA ALA A 101 0.18 9.69 -4.72
C ALA A 101 0.31 8.15 -4.65
N MET A 102 -0.37 7.42 -5.54
CA MET A 102 -0.27 5.95 -5.63
C MET A 102 1.15 5.48 -5.96
N ILE A 103 1.81 6.11 -6.94
CA ILE A 103 3.20 5.79 -7.31
C ILE A 103 4.14 6.05 -6.12
N LYS A 104 4.01 7.22 -5.49
CA LYS A 104 4.83 7.58 -4.32
C LYS A 104 4.65 6.58 -3.18
N LYS A 105 3.41 6.17 -2.88
CA LYS A 105 3.12 5.14 -1.86
C LYS A 105 3.78 3.81 -2.20
N CYS A 106 3.64 3.35 -3.44
CA CYS A 106 4.26 2.11 -3.90
C CYS A 106 5.78 2.15 -3.78
N GLN A 107 6.40 3.28 -4.15
CA GLN A 107 7.85 3.48 -4.02
C GLN A 107 8.30 3.43 -2.56
N VAL A 108 7.68 4.20 -1.67
CA VAL A 108 8.02 4.21 -0.24
C VAL A 108 7.85 2.83 0.38
N ALA A 109 6.77 2.11 0.04
CA ALA A 109 6.55 0.76 0.53
C ALA A 109 7.61 -0.22 0.03
N PHE A 110 8.01 -0.11 -1.24
CA PHE A 110 9.06 -0.93 -1.85
C PHE A 110 10.41 -0.70 -1.19
N GLU A 111 10.81 0.57 -1.03
CA GLU A 111 12.08 0.95 -0.39
C GLU A 111 12.12 0.45 1.06
N ARG A 112 11.06 0.69 1.84
CA ARG A 112 10.95 0.23 3.22
C ARG A 112 11.03 -1.30 3.32
N ALA A 113 10.28 -2.02 2.50
CA ALA A 113 10.28 -3.48 2.50
C ALA A 113 11.64 -4.05 2.06
N THR A 114 12.33 -3.37 1.14
CA THR A 114 13.68 -3.73 0.71
C THR A 114 14.68 -3.52 1.84
N ASN A 115 14.72 -2.34 2.44
CA ASN A 115 15.67 -1.99 3.51
C ASN A 115 15.49 -2.90 4.73
N ASN A 116 14.26 -3.04 5.24
CA ASN A 116 13.97 -3.90 6.38
C ASN A 116 14.38 -5.35 6.12
N SER A 117 14.15 -5.86 4.90
CA SER A 117 14.52 -7.22 4.55
C SER A 117 16.04 -7.36 4.41
N THR A 118 16.73 -6.40 3.83
CA THR A 118 18.19 -6.40 3.73
C THR A 118 18.83 -6.39 5.12
N GLU A 119 18.39 -5.50 6.02
CA GLU A 119 18.88 -5.42 7.40
C GLU A 119 18.66 -6.73 8.16
N ALA A 120 17.46 -7.31 8.08
CA ALA A 120 17.15 -8.58 8.74
C ALA A 120 17.99 -9.75 8.18
N ILE A 121 18.18 -9.79 6.86
CA ILE A 121 18.99 -10.82 6.19
C ILE A 121 20.46 -10.68 6.58
N GLU A 122 21.01 -9.46 6.57
CA GLU A 122 22.40 -9.21 6.93
C GLU A 122 22.68 -9.50 8.41
N SER A 123 21.79 -9.10 9.31
CA SER A 123 21.89 -9.44 10.74
C SER A 123 21.90 -10.96 10.93
N THR A 124 20.96 -11.67 10.31
CA THR A 124 20.87 -13.13 10.46
C THR A 124 22.10 -13.83 9.86
N LYS A 125 22.65 -13.33 8.75
CA LYS A 125 23.90 -13.86 8.18
C LYS A 125 25.09 -13.66 9.12
N LYS A 126 25.24 -12.48 9.72
CA LYS A 126 26.30 -12.22 10.70
C LYS A 126 26.18 -13.16 11.91
N GLU A 127 24.98 -13.37 12.44
CA GLU A 127 24.74 -14.32 13.53
C GLU A 127 25.13 -15.77 13.15
N ILE A 128 24.87 -16.19 11.90
CA ILE A 128 25.30 -17.48 11.37
C ILE A 128 26.83 -17.56 11.32
N ASP A 129 27.50 -16.54 10.78
CA ASP A 129 28.96 -16.50 10.65
C ASP A 129 29.63 -16.51 12.03
N GLU A 130 29.14 -15.73 12.98
CA GLU A 130 29.62 -15.69 14.36
C GLU A 130 29.46 -17.04 15.07
N GLU A 131 28.29 -17.68 14.94
CA GLU A 131 28.04 -19.01 15.53
C GLU A 131 28.91 -20.09 14.85
N ALA A 132 29.15 -19.97 13.54
CA ALA A 132 30.02 -20.87 12.80
C ALA A 132 31.52 -20.68 13.12
N MET A 133 31.94 -19.57 13.70
CA MET A 133 33.33 -19.31 14.08
C MET A 133 33.68 -19.74 15.51
N LYS A 134 32.70 -20.10 16.35
CA LYS A 134 32.95 -20.58 17.72
C LYS A 134 33.67 -21.93 17.74
N GLU A 135 34.49 -22.16 18.78
CA GLU A 135 35.17 -23.45 18.99
C GLU A 135 34.17 -24.57 19.32
N GLU A 136 33.21 -24.31 20.22
CA GLU A 136 32.04 -25.16 20.45
C GLU A 136 30.81 -24.60 19.71
N LYS A 137 30.63 -25.03 18.46
CA LYS A 137 29.51 -24.60 17.62
C LYS A 137 28.21 -25.30 18.04
N ASP A 138 27.16 -24.53 18.31
CA ASP A 138 25.83 -25.10 18.51
C ASP A 138 25.16 -25.41 17.16
N LYS A 139 25.22 -26.68 16.75
CA LYS A 139 24.62 -27.16 15.50
C LYS A 139 23.11 -26.94 15.43
N LYS A 140 22.41 -26.97 16.57
CA LYS A 140 20.96 -26.76 16.61
C LYS A 140 20.66 -25.29 16.34
N LYS A 141 21.34 -24.38 17.03
CA LYS A 141 21.20 -22.94 16.83
C LYS A 141 21.58 -22.52 15.40
N LEU A 142 22.64 -23.09 14.84
CA LEU A 142 23.04 -22.83 13.46
C LEU A 142 21.94 -23.22 12.46
N LYS A 143 21.28 -24.36 12.67
CA LYS A 143 20.15 -24.80 11.84
C LYS A 143 18.94 -23.87 11.97
N GLU A 144 18.60 -23.45 13.19
CA GLU A 144 17.51 -22.49 13.43
C GLU A 144 17.76 -21.14 12.74
N LEU A 145 18.99 -20.62 12.78
CA LEU A 145 19.37 -19.39 12.09
C LEU A 145 19.31 -19.53 10.56
N GLN A 146 19.70 -20.68 10.02
CA GLN A 146 19.60 -20.98 8.59
C GLN A 146 18.14 -21.04 8.12
N GLU A 147 17.26 -21.71 8.88
CA GLU A 147 15.82 -21.76 8.61
C GLU A 147 15.21 -20.35 8.63
N ARG A 148 15.55 -19.55 9.65
CA ARG A 148 15.11 -18.14 9.72
C ARG A 148 15.58 -17.31 8.52
N LEU A 149 16.81 -17.54 8.05
CA LEU A 149 17.33 -16.86 6.86
C LEU A 149 16.53 -17.22 5.60
N GLU A 150 16.19 -18.50 5.42
CA GLU A 150 15.35 -18.96 4.31
C GLU A 150 13.93 -18.37 4.37
N GLU A 151 13.35 -18.27 5.56
CA GLU A 151 12.05 -17.62 5.78
C GLU A 151 12.09 -16.12 5.44
N LEU A 152 13.13 -15.40 5.86
CA LEU A 152 13.31 -13.98 5.53
C LEU A 152 13.50 -13.73 4.02
N GLN A 153 14.05 -14.71 3.30
CA GLN A 153 14.13 -14.70 1.83
C GLN A 153 12.85 -15.19 1.14
N GLY A 154 11.82 -15.49 1.94
CA GLY A 154 10.68 -16.30 1.59
C GLY A 154 9.69 -15.71 0.59
N LYS A 155 8.65 -16.51 0.33
CA LYS A 155 7.61 -16.29 -0.68
C LYS A 155 6.82 -15.01 -0.46
N GLU A 156 6.53 -14.63 0.79
CA GLU A 156 5.70 -13.47 1.14
C GLU A 156 6.26 -12.16 0.57
N LYS A 157 7.59 -11.97 0.62
CA LYS A 157 8.28 -10.83 0.00
C LYS A 157 8.04 -10.77 -1.51
N ARG A 158 8.09 -11.92 -2.20
CA ARG A 158 7.79 -12.01 -3.64
C ARG A 158 6.33 -11.70 -3.95
N LEU A 159 5.40 -12.05 -3.05
CA LEU A 159 3.97 -11.70 -3.22
C LEU A 159 3.80 -10.20 -3.11
N MET A 160 4.35 -9.57 -2.06
CA MET A 160 4.26 -8.13 -1.83
C MET A 160 4.83 -7.33 -3.02
N PHE A 161 6.03 -7.67 -3.48
CA PHE A 161 6.63 -7.00 -4.64
C PHE A 161 5.87 -7.24 -5.93
N GLY A 162 5.30 -8.43 -6.12
CA GLY A 162 4.39 -8.70 -7.22
C GLY A 162 3.16 -7.79 -7.20
N THR A 163 2.54 -7.64 -6.04
CA THR A 163 1.39 -6.75 -5.83
C THR A 163 1.74 -5.28 -6.07
N ILE A 164 2.88 -4.81 -5.54
CA ILE A 164 3.37 -3.43 -5.76
C ILE A 164 3.58 -3.19 -7.25
N ARG A 165 4.27 -4.10 -7.95
CA ARG A 165 4.51 -4.00 -9.39
C ARG A 165 3.19 -3.89 -10.15
N GLN A 166 2.23 -4.75 -9.83
CA GLN A 166 0.93 -4.76 -10.47
C GLN A 166 0.17 -3.43 -10.25
N LEU A 167 0.25 -2.85 -9.06
CA LEU A 167 -0.36 -1.54 -8.79
C LEU A 167 0.31 -0.42 -9.58
N VAL A 168 1.64 -0.41 -9.63
CA VAL A 168 2.41 0.57 -10.42
C VAL A 168 2.05 0.46 -11.90
N ASP A 169 1.98 -0.75 -12.44
CA ASP A 169 1.61 -1.00 -13.84
C ASP A 169 0.16 -0.56 -14.12
N ALA A 170 -0.75 -0.70 -13.15
CA ALA A 170 -2.15 -0.31 -13.30
C ALA A 170 -2.36 1.22 -13.33
N VAL A 171 -1.55 1.98 -12.60
CA VAL A 171 -1.66 3.45 -12.54
C VAL A 171 -0.72 4.17 -13.50
N ARG A 172 0.05 3.43 -14.30
CA ARG A 172 1.06 3.99 -15.21
C ARG A 172 0.45 4.89 -16.27
#